data_AF-A0A8H4VRF2-F1
#
_entry.id   AF-A0A8H4VRF2-F1
#
_cell.length_a   1.000
_cell.length_b   1.000
_cell.length_c   1.000
_cell.angle_alpha   90.00
_cell.angle_beta   90.00
_cell.angle_gamma   90.00
#
_symmetry.space_group_name_H-M   'P 1'
#
loop_
_entity.id
_entity.type
_entity.pdbx_description
1 polymer ?
#
loop_
_entity_poly.entity_id
_entity_poly.type
_entity_poly.pdbx_seq_one_letter_code
_entity_poly.pdbx_strand_id
1 'polypeptide(L)'
;MNETRDDNVMGALLALIRAEASRNFVTLLLLGALGAFVVLQGAVKLHSYWGKSSGAAPVDAKSTTTGKGLAEQDPNKNRPWGKWKPVNFQYPPVEVCGQKLAEIKPIPYRPFRWGAYHVTMGLRNMPWSDWIELDRDHGTYNVIKTRRVLTRGRAAVRVLDDQANPGVVKGGGEAAIELVHELAEYLSRRYPSDFEAVRHSARVMDAQNLTVSYCDWGWDDLPPIKTIRMNSLNVSYDLPLSIDDGNQAPERAMEIAGLLIQDDLALMVEGLDGKYYFQAGSICLPGFWRMTDKIGMPLDDIHITGHVPQCECSRFSTSWAFFFLLSGLAVLRLRLLQPVSFLFNFIMPPIS
;
A
#
# COMPACT_ATOMS: atom_id res chain seq x y z
N MET A 1 -21.98 70.65 76.39
CA MET A 1 -23.13 70.17 75.60
C MET A 1 -22.67 70.09 74.16
N ASN A 2 -22.95 68.93 73.56
CA ASN A 2 -22.31 68.32 72.39
C ASN A 2 -22.16 69.21 71.15
N GLU A 3 -20.94 69.49 70.69
CA GLU A 3 -20.72 69.86 69.27
C GLU A 3 -19.27 69.87 68.77
N THR A 4 -18.33 69.13 69.38
CA THR A 4 -16.91 69.19 68.98
C THR A 4 -16.21 67.85 68.82
N ARG A 5 -16.95 66.73 68.87
CA ARG A 5 -16.37 65.38 68.74
C ARG A 5 -16.69 64.68 67.41
N ASP A 6 -17.63 65.21 66.63
CA ASP A 6 -18.10 64.55 65.39
C ASP A 6 -17.32 64.99 64.13
N ASP A 7 -16.73 66.18 64.13
CA ASP A 7 -15.99 66.72 62.98
C ASP A 7 -14.64 66.01 62.72
N ASN A 8 -13.99 65.55 63.79
CA ASN A 8 -12.69 64.86 63.68
C ASN A 8 -12.84 63.40 63.23
N VAL A 9 -13.97 62.75 63.53
CA VAL A 9 -14.23 61.38 63.10
C VAL A 9 -14.61 61.34 61.62
N MET A 10 -15.43 62.29 61.16
CA MET A 10 -15.78 62.38 59.74
C MET A 10 -14.62 62.81 58.84
N GLY A 11 -13.73 63.70 59.30
CA GLY A 11 -12.51 64.04 58.58
C GLY A 11 -11.55 62.86 58.42
N ALA A 12 -11.36 62.07 59.49
CA ALA A 12 -10.52 60.87 59.46
C ALA A 12 -11.12 59.76 58.58
N LEU A 13 -12.45 59.57 58.62
CA LEU A 13 -13.15 58.57 57.80
C LEU A 13 -13.08 58.91 56.31
N LEU A 14 -13.27 60.19 55.94
CA LEU A 14 -13.14 60.65 54.55
C LEU A 14 -11.70 60.55 54.03
N ALA A 15 -10.70 60.80 54.88
CA ALA A 15 -9.30 60.62 54.52
C ALA A 15 -8.94 59.14 54.31
N LEU A 16 -9.47 58.24 55.14
CA LEU A 16 -9.29 56.79 54.97
C LEU A 16 -9.95 56.28 53.69
N ILE A 17 -11.20 56.67 53.42
CA ILE A 17 -11.92 56.28 52.20
C ILE A 17 -11.21 56.81 50.94
N ARG A 18 -10.69 58.03 50.96
CA ARG A 18 -9.92 58.60 49.84
C ARG A 18 -8.57 57.90 49.64
N ALA A 19 -7.94 57.40 50.71
CA ALA A 19 -6.70 56.63 50.63
C ALA A 19 -6.90 55.16 50.21
N GLU A 20 -8.03 54.55 50.57
CA GLU A 20 -8.42 53.20 50.13
C GLU A 20 -8.81 53.22 48.63
N ALA A 21 -9.57 54.24 48.21
CA ALA A 21 -9.97 54.43 46.82
C ALA A 21 -8.76 54.69 45.89
N SER A 22 -7.75 55.44 46.35
CA SER A 22 -6.53 55.66 45.56
C SER A 22 -5.65 54.41 45.46
N ARG A 23 -5.56 53.60 46.54
CA ARG A 23 -4.87 52.30 46.48
C ARG A 23 -5.55 51.33 45.53
N ASN A 24 -6.88 51.25 45.58
CA ASN A 24 -7.66 50.37 44.70
C ASN A 24 -7.63 50.82 43.24
N PHE A 25 -7.58 52.13 42.98
CA PHE A 25 -7.42 52.67 41.63
C PHE A 25 -6.02 52.40 41.06
N VAL A 26 -4.98 52.53 41.88
CA VAL A 26 -3.60 52.22 41.47
C VAL A 26 -3.41 50.72 41.24
N THR A 27 -4.00 49.84 42.06
CA THR A 27 -3.94 48.39 41.82
C THR A 27 -4.73 47.96 40.58
N LEU A 28 -5.89 48.56 40.30
CA LEU A 28 -6.63 48.34 39.05
C LEU A 28 -5.85 48.82 37.82
N LEU A 29 -5.17 49.97 37.90
CA LEU A 29 -4.29 50.46 36.83
C LEU A 29 -3.09 49.53 36.61
N LEU A 30 -2.47 49.02 37.69
CA LEU A 30 -1.35 48.09 37.59
C LEU A 30 -1.77 46.73 37.02
N LEU A 31 -2.94 46.20 37.39
CA LEU A 31 -3.50 44.98 36.81
C LEU A 31 -3.89 45.17 35.34
N GLY A 32 -4.47 46.33 34.98
CA GLY A 32 -4.75 46.69 33.59
C GLY A 32 -3.48 46.82 32.75
N ALA A 33 -2.43 47.44 33.30
CA ALA A 33 -1.12 47.55 32.65
C ALA A 33 -0.43 46.20 32.48
N LEU A 34 -0.54 45.30 33.47
CA LEU A 34 -0.01 43.94 33.38
C LEU A 34 -0.76 43.11 32.31
N GLY A 35 -2.09 43.22 32.26
CA GLY A 35 -2.92 42.59 31.23
C GLY A 35 -2.58 43.09 29.82
N ALA A 36 -2.43 44.41 29.66
CA ALA A 36 -2.01 45.01 28.39
C ALA A 36 -0.60 44.56 27.99
N PHE A 37 0.33 44.44 28.95
CA PHE A 37 1.68 43.94 28.70
C PHE A 37 1.69 42.47 28.25
N VAL A 38 0.87 41.60 28.87
CA VAL A 38 0.76 40.20 28.46
C VAL A 38 0.14 40.06 27.06
N VAL A 39 -0.88 40.87 26.73
CA VAL A 39 -1.47 40.91 25.38
C VAL A 39 -0.46 41.44 24.36
N LEU A 40 0.34 42.45 24.71
CA LEU A 40 1.39 42.98 23.83
C LEU A 40 2.51 41.95 23.60
N GLN A 41 2.93 41.23 24.64
CA GLN A 41 3.91 40.15 24.53
C GLN A 41 3.37 38.97 23.68
N GLY A 42 2.09 38.65 23.81
CA GLY A 42 1.39 37.67 22.96
C GLY A 42 1.33 38.11 21.51
N ALA A 43 1.02 39.38 21.24
CA ALA A 43 0.98 39.96 19.90
C ALA A 43 2.37 40.05 19.26
N VAL A 44 3.43 40.37 20.03
CA VAL A 44 4.83 40.37 19.55
C VAL A 44 5.31 38.94 19.26
N LYS A 45 4.92 37.94 20.06
CA LYS A 45 5.18 36.52 19.74
C LYS A 45 4.42 36.07 18.50
N LEU A 46 3.17 36.47 18.32
CA LEU A 46 2.38 36.11 17.14
C LEU A 46 2.90 36.82 15.88
N HIS A 47 3.31 38.08 16.00
CA HIS A 47 3.93 38.84 14.91
C HIS A 47 5.34 38.32 14.57
N SER A 48 6.13 37.83 15.53
CA SER A 48 7.39 37.15 15.22
C SER A 48 7.21 35.76 14.61
N TYR A 49 6.09 35.07 14.91
CA TYR A 49 5.70 33.82 14.25
C TYR A 49 5.21 34.03 12.82
N TRP A 50 4.50 35.13 12.52
CA TRP A 50 4.04 35.46 11.17
C TRP A 50 5.05 36.28 10.35
N GLY A 51 5.97 37.00 11.00
CA GLY A 51 7.01 37.83 10.37
C GLY A 51 8.28 37.08 9.94
N LYS A 52 8.37 35.77 10.19
CA LYS A 52 9.46 34.88 9.71
C LYS A 52 9.07 34.04 8.50
N SER A 53 8.27 34.60 7.59
CA SER A 53 8.00 34.00 6.28
C SER A 53 8.24 35.00 5.13
N SER A 54 9.43 35.59 5.07
CA SER A 54 9.94 36.17 3.82
C SER A 54 11.47 36.21 3.84
N GLY A 55 12.10 35.63 2.82
CA GLY A 55 13.52 35.86 2.52
C GLY A 55 14.50 34.72 2.84
N ALA A 56 14.29 33.54 2.27
CA ALA A 56 15.41 32.68 1.87
C ALA A 56 15.07 32.09 0.50
N ALA A 57 15.81 32.49 -0.53
CA ALA A 57 15.68 31.96 -1.87
C ALA A 57 15.83 30.43 -1.83
N PRO A 58 15.06 29.66 -2.62
CA PRO A 58 15.39 28.27 -2.82
C PRO A 58 16.75 28.25 -3.49
N VAL A 59 17.73 27.64 -2.83
CA VAL A 59 18.95 27.21 -3.49
C VAL A 59 18.47 26.13 -4.46
N ASP A 60 18.29 26.53 -5.71
CA ASP A 60 18.18 25.63 -6.84
C ASP A 60 19.44 24.77 -6.86
N ALA A 61 19.40 23.64 -6.15
CA ALA A 61 20.19 22.49 -6.52
C ALA A 61 19.63 22.00 -7.86
N LYS A 62 19.99 22.72 -8.93
CA LYS A 62 20.02 22.18 -10.28
C LYS A 62 20.94 20.96 -10.21
N SER A 63 20.34 19.80 -9.97
CA SER A 63 20.74 18.61 -10.69
C SER A 63 20.77 19.04 -12.16
N THR A 64 21.97 19.23 -12.68
CA THR A 64 22.20 19.40 -14.12
C THR A 64 21.87 18.06 -14.77
N THR A 65 20.59 17.76 -14.87
CA THR A 65 20.06 16.84 -15.88
C THR A 65 19.95 17.65 -17.15
N THR A 66 21.10 17.80 -17.81
CA THR A 66 21.15 18.05 -19.25
C THR A 66 20.35 16.96 -19.94
N GLY A 67 19.15 17.31 -20.39
CA GLY A 67 18.28 16.44 -21.16
C GLY A 67 16.82 16.68 -20.85
N LYS A 68 16.21 17.69 -21.47
CA LYS A 68 14.78 17.63 -21.80
C LYS A 68 14.58 16.43 -22.73
N GLY A 69 14.47 15.24 -22.18
CA GLY A 69 13.86 14.10 -22.87
C GLY A 69 12.39 14.42 -23.05
N LEU A 70 11.89 14.24 -24.28
CA LEU A 70 10.47 14.23 -24.57
C LEU A 70 9.79 13.32 -23.52
N ALA A 71 8.74 13.80 -22.84
CA ALA A 71 7.92 12.94 -22.03
C ALA A 71 7.39 11.83 -22.94
N GLU A 72 8.00 10.65 -22.85
CA GLU A 72 7.65 9.49 -23.67
C GLU A 72 6.18 9.19 -23.40
N GLN A 73 5.34 9.32 -24.42
CA GLN A 73 3.91 9.05 -24.28
C GLN A 73 3.76 7.58 -23.93
N ASP A 74 3.07 7.28 -22.83
CA ASP A 74 2.77 5.91 -22.42
C ASP A 74 2.15 5.14 -23.61
N PRO A 75 2.84 4.11 -24.15
CA PRO A 75 2.40 3.40 -25.36
C PRO A 75 1.08 2.65 -25.14
N ASN A 76 0.68 2.46 -23.88
CA ASN A 76 -0.50 1.72 -23.48
C ASN A 76 -1.70 2.61 -23.16
N LYS A 77 -1.57 3.94 -23.23
CA LYS A 77 -2.65 4.87 -22.87
C LYS A 77 -3.91 4.77 -23.75
N ASN A 78 -3.75 4.47 -25.05
CA ASN A 78 -4.85 4.39 -26.03
C ASN A 78 -4.94 3.01 -26.70
N ARG A 79 -4.50 1.96 -25.99
CA ARG A 79 -4.51 0.58 -26.52
C ARG A 79 -5.92 -0.03 -26.49
N PRO A 80 -6.22 -1.03 -27.34
CA PRO A 80 -7.42 -1.84 -27.16
C PRO A 80 -7.35 -2.68 -25.87
N TRP A 81 -8.48 -2.86 -25.20
CA TRP A 81 -8.57 -3.63 -23.96
C TRP A 81 -8.11 -5.07 -24.12
N GLY A 82 -7.51 -5.63 -23.07
CA GLY A 82 -7.02 -6.99 -23.03
C GLY A 82 -5.79 -7.26 -23.92
N LYS A 83 -5.22 -6.23 -24.56
CA LYS A 83 -3.94 -6.32 -25.29
C LYS A 83 -2.95 -5.32 -24.74
N TRP A 84 -1.77 -5.77 -24.35
CA TRP A 84 -0.72 -4.92 -23.82
C TRP A 84 0.49 -4.92 -24.72
N LYS A 85 1.08 -3.74 -24.95
CA LYS A 85 2.39 -3.64 -25.59
C LYS A 85 3.45 -3.75 -24.49
N PRO A 86 4.45 -4.63 -24.66
CA PRO A 86 5.53 -4.74 -23.68
C PRO A 86 6.27 -3.41 -23.60
N VAL A 87 6.50 -2.94 -22.39
CA VAL A 87 7.28 -1.74 -22.09
C VAL A 87 8.52 -2.18 -21.36
N ASN A 88 9.68 -1.64 -21.75
CA ASN A 88 10.90 -1.89 -20.99
C ASN A 88 10.77 -1.20 -19.62
N PHE A 89 10.65 -2.01 -18.57
CA PHE A 89 10.53 -1.52 -17.20
C PHE A 89 11.79 -1.87 -16.43
N GLN A 90 12.43 -0.84 -15.87
CA GLN A 90 13.54 -1.02 -14.94
C GLN A 90 13.02 -0.89 -13.52
N TYR A 91 13.22 -1.93 -12.72
CA TYR A 91 12.82 -1.94 -11.33
C TYR A 91 13.65 -0.92 -10.53
N PRO A 92 13.00 -0.08 -9.72
CA PRO A 92 13.73 0.79 -8.81
C PRO A 92 14.53 -0.03 -7.79
N PRO A 93 15.65 0.52 -7.28
CA PRO A 93 16.47 -0.20 -6.32
C PRO A 93 15.69 -0.48 -5.03
N VAL A 94 15.71 -1.73 -4.59
CA VAL A 94 15.09 -2.18 -3.34
C VAL A 94 16.13 -2.14 -2.23
N GLU A 95 15.81 -1.47 -1.13
CA GLU A 95 16.71 -1.40 0.03
C GLU A 95 16.77 -2.76 0.74
N VAL A 96 17.97 -3.20 1.12
CA VAL A 96 18.14 -4.47 1.86
C VAL A 96 17.67 -4.31 3.31
N CYS A 97 16.91 -5.29 3.82
CA CYS A 97 16.51 -5.32 5.22
C CYS A 97 17.68 -5.84 6.07
N GLY A 98 18.18 -5.01 6.98
CA GLY A 98 19.29 -5.39 7.86
C GLY A 98 18.88 -6.27 9.05
N GLN A 99 17.58 -6.43 9.31
CA GLN A 99 17.05 -7.21 10.43
C GLN A 99 16.52 -8.55 9.94
N LYS A 100 16.69 -9.61 10.75
CA LYS A 100 16.06 -10.91 10.48
C LYS A 100 14.56 -10.82 10.67
N LEU A 101 13.80 -11.62 9.92
CA LEU A 101 12.32 -11.63 10.03
C LEU A 101 11.82 -11.82 11.46
N ALA A 102 12.46 -12.70 12.24
CA ALA A 102 12.10 -12.98 13.63
C ALA A 102 12.12 -11.75 14.57
N GLU A 103 12.88 -10.71 14.22
CA GLU A 103 13.02 -9.50 15.01
C GLU A 103 11.98 -8.43 14.63
N ILE A 104 11.50 -8.46 13.38
CA ILE A 104 10.54 -7.50 12.84
C ILE A 104 9.22 -7.62 13.59
N LYS A 105 8.68 -6.49 14.03
CA LYS A 105 7.41 -6.45 14.76
C LYS A 105 6.24 -6.52 13.77
N PRO A 106 5.18 -7.28 14.08
CA PRO A 106 4.00 -7.31 13.25
C PRO A 106 3.34 -5.95 13.11
N ILE A 107 2.86 -5.65 11.91
CA ILE A 107 2.26 -4.35 11.62
C ILE A 107 0.86 -4.32 12.23
N PRO A 108 0.59 -3.43 13.20
CA PRO A 108 -0.67 -3.41 13.91
C PRO A 108 -1.83 -3.18 12.94
N TYR A 109 -2.90 -3.95 13.14
CA TYR A 109 -4.12 -3.81 12.38
C TYR A 109 -4.82 -2.49 12.73
N ARG A 110 -5.30 -1.76 11.71
CA ARG A 110 -6.10 -0.56 11.92
C ARG A 110 -7.51 -0.98 12.34
N PRO A 111 -7.99 -0.65 13.56
CA PRO A 111 -9.33 -1.03 13.99
C PRO A 111 -10.40 -0.51 13.04
N PHE A 112 -11.41 -1.34 12.80
CA PHE A 112 -12.57 -0.93 12.03
C PHE A 112 -13.34 0.14 12.80
N ARG A 113 -13.69 1.24 12.12
CA ARG A 113 -14.54 2.31 12.67
C ARG A 113 -15.92 2.20 12.04
N TRP A 114 -16.96 2.05 12.85
CA TRP A 114 -18.35 2.05 12.41
C TRP A 114 -18.82 3.50 12.17
N GLY A 115 -19.59 3.75 11.11
CA GLY A 115 -20.12 5.08 10.78
C GLY A 115 -20.15 5.39 9.27
N ALA A 116 -20.54 6.62 8.92
CA ALA A 116 -20.46 7.13 7.54
C ALA A 116 -18.99 7.20 7.10
N TYR A 117 -18.62 6.39 6.12
CA TYR A 117 -17.23 6.17 5.73
C TYR A 117 -16.76 7.29 4.79
N HIS A 118 -16.14 8.33 5.33
CA HIS A 118 -15.47 9.37 4.53
C HIS A 118 -14.05 8.91 4.19
N VAL A 119 -13.89 8.09 3.16
CA VAL A 119 -12.55 7.77 2.65
C VAL A 119 -12.06 8.92 1.80
N THR A 120 -11.20 9.75 2.37
CA THR A 120 -10.33 10.61 1.56
C THR A 120 -9.22 9.74 1.00
N MET A 121 -9.45 9.16 -0.18
CA MET A 121 -8.42 8.44 -0.92
C MET A 121 -7.35 9.44 -1.40
N GLY A 122 -6.31 9.63 -0.60
CA GLY A 122 -5.11 10.34 -1.01
C GLY A 122 -4.20 9.39 -1.78
N LEU A 123 -3.95 9.66 -3.06
CA LEU A 123 -2.96 8.95 -3.86
C LEU A 123 -1.57 9.31 -3.34
N ARG A 124 -0.82 8.33 -2.86
CA ARG A 124 0.61 8.44 -2.56
C ARG A 124 1.33 7.27 -3.21
N ASN A 125 2.50 7.54 -3.77
CA ASN A 125 3.35 6.47 -4.25
C ASN A 125 3.82 5.64 -3.05
N MET A 126 3.70 4.31 -3.16
CA MET A 126 4.28 3.39 -2.20
C MET A 126 5.80 3.31 -2.45
N PRO A 127 6.66 3.40 -1.42
CA PRO A 127 8.06 3.05 -1.56
C PRO A 127 8.21 1.60 -2.02
N TRP A 128 9.10 1.33 -2.98
CA TRP A 128 9.30 -0.03 -3.50
C TRP A 128 9.77 -1.02 -2.42
N SER A 129 10.55 -0.57 -1.44
CA SER A 129 11.00 -1.37 -0.29
C SER A 129 9.88 -1.82 0.65
N ASP A 130 8.68 -1.25 0.51
CA ASP A 130 7.48 -1.56 1.28
C ASP A 130 6.46 -2.37 0.46
N TRP A 131 6.87 -2.91 -0.71
CA TRP A 131 5.98 -3.64 -1.60
C TRP A 131 5.39 -4.87 -0.92
N ILE A 132 6.26 -5.77 -0.43
CA ILE A 132 5.90 -6.89 0.43
C ILE A 132 6.60 -6.70 1.76
N GLU A 133 5.80 -6.70 2.83
CA GLU A 133 6.27 -6.56 4.20
C GLU A 133 6.07 -7.89 4.93
N LEU A 134 7.17 -8.48 5.37
CA LEU A 134 7.17 -9.69 6.19
C LEU A 134 7.58 -9.35 7.63
N ASP A 135 7.02 -10.10 8.58
CA ASP A 135 7.31 -9.97 10.00
C ASP A 135 7.62 -11.32 10.64
N ARG A 136 7.85 -11.32 11.97
CA ARG A 136 8.17 -12.51 12.77
C ARG A 136 7.14 -13.63 12.68
N ASP A 137 5.88 -13.32 12.37
CA ASP A 137 4.80 -14.30 12.29
C ASP A 137 4.79 -15.04 10.94
N HIS A 138 5.73 -14.73 10.03
CA HIS A 138 5.85 -15.35 8.70
C HIS A 138 5.83 -16.88 8.76
N GLY A 139 6.63 -17.47 9.63
CA GLY A 139 6.66 -18.93 9.79
C GLY A 139 5.34 -19.51 10.27
N THR A 140 4.66 -18.83 11.20
CA THR A 140 3.34 -19.23 11.69
C THR A 140 2.32 -19.22 10.55
N TYR A 141 2.27 -18.13 9.77
CA TYR A 141 1.38 -18.02 8.62
C TYR A 141 1.68 -19.08 7.55
N ASN A 142 2.95 -19.32 7.24
CA ASN A 142 3.34 -20.35 6.28
C ASN A 142 2.83 -21.75 6.68
N VAL A 143 2.97 -22.14 7.95
CA VAL A 143 2.46 -23.43 8.45
C VAL A 143 0.93 -23.51 8.32
N ILE A 144 0.22 -22.45 8.69
CA ILE A 144 -1.25 -22.43 8.59
C ILE A 144 -1.68 -22.50 7.12
N LYS A 145 -1.03 -21.74 6.23
CA LYS A 145 -1.32 -21.73 4.79
C LYS A 145 -1.03 -23.09 4.16
N THR A 146 0.12 -23.70 4.45
CA THR A 146 0.46 -25.06 4.01
C THR A 146 -0.63 -26.05 4.40
N ARG A 147 -1.08 -26.03 5.66
CA ARG A 147 -2.19 -26.88 6.11
C ARG A 147 -3.50 -26.58 5.38
N ARG A 148 -3.81 -25.31 5.10
CA ARG A 148 -5.01 -24.89 4.37
C ARG A 148 -4.99 -25.33 2.92
N VAL A 149 -3.86 -25.22 2.24
CA VAL A 149 -3.68 -25.71 0.87
C VAL A 149 -3.92 -27.22 0.84
N LEU A 150 -3.28 -27.99 1.73
CA LEU A 150 -3.46 -29.44 1.81
C LEU A 150 -4.91 -29.86 2.11
N THR A 151 -5.62 -29.12 2.96
CA THR A 151 -6.99 -29.49 3.38
C THR A 151 -8.08 -29.01 2.43
N ARG A 152 -7.90 -27.88 1.75
CA ARG A 152 -8.92 -27.27 0.88
C ARG A 152 -8.62 -27.41 -0.61
N GLY A 153 -7.38 -27.71 -0.99
CA GLY A 153 -6.94 -27.87 -2.38
C GLY A 153 -7.39 -26.71 -3.26
N ARG A 154 -8.21 -27.03 -4.27
CA ARG A 154 -8.76 -26.08 -5.26
C ARG A 154 -9.59 -24.94 -4.67
N ALA A 155 -10.06 -25.05 -3.43
CA ALA A 155 -10.78 -23.98 -2.75
C ALA A 155 -9.86 -22.97 -2.05
N ALA A 156 -8.57 -23.29 -1.88
CA ALA A 156 -7.54 -22.37 -1.36
C ALA A 156 -6.69 -21.80 -2.49
N VAL A 157 -6.23 -22.62 -3.44
CA VAL A 157 -5.44 -22.19 -4.60
C VAL A 157 -6.17 -22.57 -5.87
N ARG A 158 -6.39 -21.62 -6.76
CA ARG A 158 -7.05 -21.87 -8.04
C ARG A 158 -6.56 -20.91 -9.11
N VAL A 159 -6.31 -21.45 -10.28
CA VAL A 159 -6.05 -20.70 -11.52
C VAL A 159 -7.12 -21.11 -12.53
N LEU A 160 -7.68 -20.13 -13.23
CA LEU A 160 -8.62 -20.36 -14.32
C LEU A 160 -7.86 -20.41 -15.65
N ASP A 161 -8.30 -21.31 -16.52
CA ASP A 161 -7.85 -21.43 -17.90
C ASP A 161 -8.63 -20.48 -18.83
N ASP A 162 -8.22 -20.41 -20.09
CA ASP A 162 -8.90 -19.63 -21.14
C ASP A 162 -10.35 -20.09 -21.39
N GLN A 163 -10.72 -21.30 -20.96
CA GLN A 163 -12.06 -21.86 -21.16
C GLN A 163 -13.06 -21.40 -20.10
N ALA A 164 -12.59 -20.86 -18.97
CA ALA A 164 -13.46 -20.39 -17.91
C ALA A 164 -14.32 -19.18 -18.33
N ASN A 165 -13.76 -18.27 -19.14
CA ASN A 165 -14.44 -17.08 -19.65
C ASN A 165 -14.11 -16.85 -21.13
N PRO A 166 -14.63 -17.73 -22.02
CA PRO A 166 -14.19 -17.79 -23.41
C PRO A 166 -14.56 -16.50 -24.15
N GLY A 167 -13.59 -15.91 -24.85
CA GLY A 167 -13.79 -14.72 -25.66
C GLY A 167 -13.96 -13.41 -24.87
N VAL A 168 -13.84 -13.43 -23.54
CA VAL A 168 -13.91 -12.23 -22.70
C VAL A 168 -12.54 -11.91 -22.11
N VAL A 169 -11.91 -12.87 -21.46
CA VAL A 169 -10.65 -12.66 -20.73
C VAL A 169 -9.78 -13.90 -20.79
N LYS A 170 -8.46 -13.69 -20.80
CA LYS A 170 -7.46 -14.76 -20.77
C LYS A 170 -7.36 -15.39 -19.38
N GLY A 171 -6.94 -16.64 -19.33
CA GLY A 171 -6.66 -17.36 -18.09
C GLY A 171 -5.56 -16.69 -17.28
N GLY A 172 -5.53 -17.01 -15.98
CA GLY A 172 -4.58 -16.40 -15.04
C GLY A 172 -3.21 -17.08 -15.01
N GLY A 173 -2.91 -18.00 -15.93
CA GLY A 173 -1.80 -18.92 -15.81
C GLY A 173 -0.42 -18.27 -15.95
N GLU A 174 -0.21 -17.49 -17.00
CA GLU A 174 1.06 -16.80 -17.22
C GLU A 174 1.29 -15.72 -16.15
N ALA A 175 0.23 -14.99 -15.76
CA ALA A 175 0.30 -14.00 -14.68
C ALA A 175 0.69 -14.62 -13.33
N ALA A 176 0.29 -15.87 -13.05
CA ALA A 176 0.69 -16.58 -11.84
C ALA A 176 2.18 -16.98 -11.87
N ILE A 177 2.71 -17.33 -13.04
CA ILE A 177 4.12 -17.66 -13.23
C ILE A 177 4.98 -16.40 -13.13
N GLU A 178 4.57 -15.30 -13.76
CA GLU A 178 5.22 -14.01 -13.60
C GLU A 178 5.25 -13.60 -12.12
N LEU A 179 4.11 -13.71 -11.43
CA LEU A 179 4.00 -13.35 -10.01
C LEU A 179 5.05 -14.03 -9.13
N VAL A 180 5.20 -15.35 -9.30
CA VAL A 180 6.07 -16.11 -8.41
C VAL A 180 7.53 -15.73 -8.62
N HIS A 181 7.94 -15.46 -9.86
CA HIS A 181 9.29 -14.98 -10.16
C HIS A 181 9.52 -13.58 -9.61
N GLU A 182 8.57 -12.66 -9.82
CA GLU A 182 8.63 -11.31 -9.29
C GLU A 182 8.73 -11.27 -7.76
N LEU A 183 7.94 -12.10 -7.08
CA LEU A 183 8.02 -12.24 -5.63
C LEU A 183 9.35 -12.84 -5.18
N ALA A 184 9.84 -13.87 -5.86
CA ALA A 184 11.12 -14.50 -5.53
C ALA A 184 12.30 -13.53 -5.69
N GLU A 185 12.26 -12.72 -6.72
CA GLU A 185 13.26 -11.73 -7.10
C GLU A 185 13.26 -10.53 -6.12
N TYR A 186 12.07 -10.09 -5.69
CA TYR A 186 11.91 -9.08 -4.64
C TYR A 186 12.35 -9.57 -3.26
N LEU A 187 11.87 -10.75 -2.84
CA LEU A 187 12.12 -11.27 -1.49
C LEU A 187 13.59 -11.62 -1.27
N SER A 188 14.27 -12.16 -2.29
CA SER A 188 15.70 -12.47 -2.22
C SER A 188 16.58 -11.21 -2.12
N ARG A 189 16.19 -10.10 -2.79
CA ARG A 189 16.89 -8.80 -2.65
C ARG A 189 16.57 -8.09 -1.33
N ARG A 190 15.29 -8.09 -0.92
CA ARG A 190 14.85 -7.36 0.29
C ARG A 190 15.27 -8.08 1.57
N TYR A 191 15.17 -9.40 1.61
CA TYR A 191 15.40 -10.22 2.80
C TYR A 191 16.45 -11.32 2.57
N PRO A 192 17.71 -10.97 2.24
CA PRO A 192 18.76 -11.94 1.89
C PRO A 192 19.19 -12.84 3.06
N SER A 193 18.87 -12.47 4.31
CA SER A 193 19.11 -13.32 5.48
C SER A 193 18.21 -14.56 5.51
N ASP A 194 16.98 -14.43 5.02
CA ASP A 194 15.91 -15.40 5.18
C ASP A 194 15.56 -16.07 3.84
N PHE A 195 15.84 -15.42 2.70
CA PHE A 195 15.59 -15.95 1.37
C PHE A 195 16.88 -16.03 0.55
N GLU A 196 17.08 -17.17 -0.10
CA GLU A 196 18.16 -17.41 -1.06
C GLU A 196 17.55 -17.84 -2.39
N ALA A 197 17.93 -17.19 -3.50
CA ALA A 197 17.49 -17.55 -4.83
C ALA A 197 18.64 -18.19 -5.63
N VAL A 198 18.38 -19.37 -6.19
CA VAL A 198 19.29 -20.08 -7.09
C VAL A 198 18.79 -19.89 -8.52
N ARG A 199 19.64 -19.35 -9.39
CA ARG A 199 19.30 -19.04 -10.78
C ARG A 199 19.67 -20.16 -11.74
N HIS A 200 19.05 -20.13 -12.92
CA HIS A 200 19.52 -20.92 -14.05
C HIS A 200 20.89 -20.42 -14.55
N SER A 201 21.68 -21.31 -15.17
CA SER A 201 23.02 -21.00 -15.66
C SER A 201 23.03 -20.04 -16.85
N ALA A 202 21.94 -20.01 -17.62
CA ALA A 202 21.76 -19.13 -18.76
C ALA A 202 20.28 -18.71 -18.82
N ARG A 203 20.03 -17.58 -19.50
CA ARG A 203 18.68 -17.26 -19.96
C ARG A 203 18.20 -18.37 -20.87
N VAL A 204 17.00 -18.87 -20.62
CA VAL A 204 16.32 -19.77 -21.57
C VAL A 204 15.81 -18.88 -22.69
N MET A 205 16.69 -18.59 -23.66
CA MET A 205 16.28 -18.05 -24.94
C MET A 205 15.95 -19.27 -25.79
N ASP A 206 14.68 -19.54 -26.09
CA ASP A 206 14.36 -20.54 -27.10
C ASP A 206 14.86 -20.02 -28.47
N ALA A 207 16.09 -20.39 -28.81
CA ALA A 207 16.83 -19.85 -29.96
C ALA A 207 16.25 -20.28 -31.32
N GLN A 208 15.18 -21.08 -31.34
CA GLN A 208 14.55 -21.54 -32.58
C GLN A 208 13.15 -20.96 -32.84
N ASN A 209 12.48 -20.37 -31.84
CA ASN A 209 11.13 -19.82 -32.02
C ASN A 209 11.02 -18.41 -31.42
N LEU A 210 11.06 -17.40 -32.29
CA LEU A 210 10.62 -16.01 -32.01
C LEU A 210 9.12 -15.89 -31.64
N THR A 211 8.45 -17.00 -31.34
CA THR A 211 6.99 -17.13 -31.27
C THR A 211 6.49 -17.89 -30.03
N VAL A 212 7.36 -18.23 -29.06
CA VAL A 212 6.93 -18.92 -27.82
C VAL A 212 7.15 -18.01 -26.61
N SER A 213 6.13 -17.97 -25.75
CA SER A 213 5.95 -17.10 -24.59
C SER A 213 7.23 -16.79 -23.83
N TYR A 214 7.44 -15.49 -23.68
CA TYR A 214 8.31 -14.77 -22.77
C TYR A 214 8.83 -15.61 -21.56
N CYS A 215 10.14 -15.90 -21.54
CA CYS A 215 10.83 -16.64 -20.49
C CYS A 215 11.91 -15.79 -19.79
N ASP A 216 11.78 -14.45 -19.87
CA ASP A 216 12.72 -13.51 -19.29
C ASP A 216 12.18 -12.86 -18.01
N TRP A 217 12.03 -13.69 -16.97
CA TRP A 217 11.49 -13.28 -15.67
C TRP A 217 12.54 -12.67 -14.71
N GLY A 218 13.78 -12.49 -15.15
CA GLY A 218 14.87 -12.00 -14.30
C GLY A 218 14.98 -10.48 -14.34
N TRP A 219 15.11 -9.85 -13.17
CA TRP A 219 15.41 -8.41 -13.10
C TRP A 219 16.86 -8.14 -13.54
N ASP A 220 17.12 -6.92 -14.02
CA ASP A 220 18.47 -6.40 -14.34
C ASP A 220 19.25 -7.25 -15.34
N ASP A 221 18.56 -7.80 -16.32
CA ASP A 221 19.10 -8.72 -17.31
C ASP A 221 19.63 -10.06 -16.78
N LEU A 222 19.27 -10.46 -15.56
CA LEU A 222 19.71 -11.71 -14.95
C LEU A 222 18.93 -12.92 -15.48
N PRO A 223 19.49 -14.15 -15.39
CA PRO A 223 18.74 -15.37 -15.67
C PRO A 223 17.57 -15.56 -14.67
N PRO A 224 16.49 -16.24 -15.09
CA PRO A 224 15.36 -16.54 -14.22
C PRO A 224 15.78 -17.38 -13.01
N ILE A 225 15.06 -17.19 -11.89
CA ILE A 225 15.24 -17.98 -10.67
C ILE A 225 14.72 -19.39 -10.92
N LYS A 226 15.56 -20.40 -10.66
CA LYS A 226 15.18 -21.82 -10.71
C LYS A 226 14.52 -22.26 -9.42
N THR A 227 15.17 -21.96 -8.30
CA THR A 227 14.77 -22.46 -6.98
C THR A 227 14.86 -21.32 -5.99
N ILE A 228 13.82 -21.12 -5.19
CA ILE A 228 13.83 -20.22 -4.04
C ILE A 228 13.88 -21.04 -2.76
N ARG A 229 14.79 -20.66 -1.85
CA ARG A 229 14.98 -21.27 -0.55
C ARG A 229 14.60 -20.30 0.55
N MET A 230 13.78 -20.77 1.49
CA MET A 230 13.46 -20.08 2.73
C MET A 230 14.33 -20.66 3.84
N ASN A 231 15.42 -19.97 4.18
CA ASN A 231 16.40 -20.41 5.17
C ASN A 231 15.78 -20.56 6.56
N SER A 232 14.84 -19.68 6.93
CA SER A 232 14.19 -19.67 8.24
C SER A 232 13.30 -20.89 8.48
N LEU A 233 12.76 -21.47 7.41
CA LEU A 233 11.86 -22.64 7.46
C LEU A 233 12.52 -23.92 6.93
N ASN A 234 13.72 -23.80 6.33
CA ASN A 234 14.42 -24.88 5.64
C ASN A 234 13.56 -25.57 4.56
N VAL A 235 12.86 -24.76 3.76
CA VAL A 235 12.01 -25.21 2.65
C VAL A 235 12.52 -24.61 1.34
N SER A 236 12.52 -25.40 0.27
CA SER A 236 12.88 -24.96 -1.08
C SER A 236 11.77 -25.27 -2.07
N TYR A 237 11.53 -24.35 -2.99
CA TYR A 237 10.55 -24.50 -4.07
C TYR A 237 11.22 -24.28 -5.43
N ASP A 238 10.92 -25.17 -6.38
CA ASP A 238 11.31 -25.01 -7.77
C ASP A 238 10.24 -24.23 -8.52
N LEU A 239 10.64 -23.16 -9.21
CA LEU A 239 9.74 -22.25 -9.91
C LEU A 239 9.48 -22.76 -11.33
N PRO A 240 8.22 -22.88 -11.76
CA PRO A 240 7.89 -23.26 -13.12
C PRO A 240 8.17 -22.11 -14.09
N LEU A 241 8.80 -22.38 -15.24
CA LEU A 241 9.17 -21.32 -16.21
C LEU A 241 8.05 -20.95 -17.19
N SER A 242 7.12 -21.88 -17.44
CA SER A 242 6.02 -21.73 -18.41
C SER A 242 4.77 -22.48 -17.97
N ILE A 243 3.64 -22.22 -18.61
CA ILE A 243 2.37 -22.92 -18.32
C ILE A 243 2.50 -24.43 -18.56
N ASP A 244 3.31 -24.80 -19.54
CA ASP A 244 3.50 -26.19 -19.98
C ASP A 244 4.56 -26.94 -19.15
N ASP A 245 5.15 -26.28 -18.13
CA ASP A 245 6.23 -26.81 -17.30
C ASP A 245 5.73 -27.84 -16.26
N GLY A 246 5.26 -28.98 -16.76
CA GLY A 246 4.75 -30.10 -15.97
C GLY A 246 3.28 -29.95 -15.56
N ASN A 247 2.81 -30.89 -14.73
CA ASN A 247 1.40 -30.93 -14.34
C ASN A 247 1.04 -29.72 -13.46
N GLN A 248 -0.05 -29.03 -13.80
CA GLN A 248 -0.59 -27.90 -13.03
C GLN A 248 0.47 -26.85 -12.68
N ALA A 249 1.34 -26.51 -13.65
CA ALA A 249 2.40 -25.52 -13.44
C ALA A 249 1.85 -24.17 -12.93
N PRO A 250 0.73 -23.64 -13.47
CA PRO A 250 0.16 -22.38 -12.96
C PRO A 250 -0.34 -22.46 -11.52
N GLU A 251 -1.03 -23.54 -11.13
CA GLU A 251 -1.51 -23.70 -9.76
C GLU A 251 -0.34 -23.86 -8.78
N ARG A 252 0.71 -24.59 -9.17
CA ARG A 252 1.94 -24.68 -8.37
C ARG A 252 2.62 -23.31 -8.22
N ALA A 253 2.70 -22.52 -9.28
CA ALA A 253 3.23 -21.15 -9.22
C ALA A 253 2.45 -20.30 -8.21
N MET A 254 1.11 -20.34 -8.30
CA MET A 254 0.22 -19.59 -7.41
C MET A 254 0.29 -20.08 -5.96
N GLU A 255 0.43 -21.40 -5.74
CA GLU A 255 0.65 -21.98 -4.41
C GLU A 255 1.97 -21.48 -3.81
N ILE A 256 3.08 -21.59 -4.56
CA ILE A 256 4.40 -21.12 -4.11
C ILE A 256 4.35 -19.63 -3.78
N ALA A 257 3.79 -18.81 -4.67
CA ALA A 257 3.61 -17.36 -4.45
C ALA A 257 2.85 -17.09 -3.14
N GLY A 258 1.77 -17.84 -2.89
CA GLY A 258 1.03 -17.78 -1.64
C GLY A 258 1.85 -18.19 -0.42
N LEU A 259 2.67 -19.23 -0.50
CA LEU A 259 3.46 -19.72 0.62
C LEU A 259 4.68 -18.84 0.95
N LEU A 260 5.22 -18.13 -0.04
CA LEU A 260 6.35 -17.21 0.15
C LEU A 260 5.96 -16.00 1.03
N ILE A 261 4.72 -15.54 0.96
CA ILE A 261 4.24 -14.35 1.68
C ILE A 261 3.21 -14.68 2.77
N GLN A 262 3.01 -13.77 3.72
CA GLN A 262 1.97 -13.90 4.74
C GLN A 262 0.56 -13.69 4.16
N ASP A 263 0.42 -12.68 3.30
CA ASP A 263 -0.84 -12.20 2.76
C ASP A 263 -1.49 -13.16 1.74
N ASP A 264 -2.80 -13.03 1.55
CA ASP A 264 -3.52 -13.75 0.51
C ASP A 264 -3.42 -12.99 -0.83
N LEU A 265 -3.35 -13.75 -1.94
CA LEU A 265 -3.11 -13.20 -3.28
C LEU A 265 -4.31 -13.42 -4.19
N ALA A 266 -4.73 -12.35 -4.87
CA ALA A 266 -5.73 -12.37 -5.93
C ALA A 266 -5.18 -11.70 -7.19
N LEU A 267 -5.19 -12.43 -8.29
CA LEU A 267 -4.78 -12.00 -9.62
C LEU A 267 -6.00 -11.59 -10.44
N MET A 268 -5.94 -10.36 -10.91
CA MET A 268 -6.97 -9.74 -11.72
C MET A 268 -6.42 -9.56 -13.14
N VAL A 269 -7.10 -10.11 -14.14
CA VAL A 269 -6.71 -10.02 -15.55
C VAL A 269 -7.71 -9.11 -16.27
N GLU A 270 -7.19 -8.20 -17.09
CA GLU A 270 -8.02 -7.33 -17.91
C GLU A 270 -8.68 -8.10 -19.06
N GLY A 271 -9.99 -8.02 -19.17
CA GLY A 271 -10.78 -8.54 -20.28
C GLY A 271 -10.80 -7.62 -21.50
N LEU A 272 -11.26 -8.15 -22.62
CA LEU A 272 -11.47 -7.42 -23.89
C LEU A 272 -12.58 -6.36 -23.78
N ASP A 273 -13.38 -6.40 -22.72
CA ASP A 273 -14.42 -5.43 -22.40
C ASP A 273 -13.92 -4.28 -21.50
N GLY A 274 -12.64 -4.30 -21.11
CA GLY A 274 -12.02 -3.30 -20.24
C GLY A 274 -12.29 -3.50 -18.75
N LYS A 275 -12.94 -4.61 -18.36
CA LYS A 275 -13.14 -4.97 -16.95
C LYS A 275 -12.02 -5.88 -16.47
N TYR A 276 -11.73 -5.81 -15.18
CA TYR A 276 -10.77 -6.71 -14.54
C TYR A 276 -11.50 -7.90 -13.94
N TYR A 277 -11.08 -9.12 -14.28
CA TYR A 277 -11.67 -10.36 -13.81
C TYR A 277 -10.74 -11.11 -12.87
N PHE A 278 -11.29 -11.70 -11.81
CA PHE A 278 -10.52 -12.49 -10.85
C PHE A 278 -10.20 -13.88 -11.43
N GLN A 279 -9.01 -14.05 -12.02
CA GLN A 279 -8.66 -15.28 -12.77
C GLN A 279 -7.82 -16.29 -11.98
N ALA A 280 -7.05 -15.84 -11.00
CA ALA A 280 -6.20 -16.73 -10.22
C ALA A 280 -6.03 -16.23 -8.80
N GLY A 281 -5.85 -17.13 -7.83
CA GLY A 281 -5.61 -16.72 -6.46
C GLY A 281 -5.10 -17.83 -5.56
N SER A 282 -4.40 -17.40 -4.51
CA SER A 282 -4.03 -18.20 -3.36
C SER A 282 -4.63 -17.53 -2.12
N ILE A 283 -5.84 -17.97 -1.76
CA ILE A 283 -6.68 -17.43 -0.70
C ILE A 283 -6.79 -18.48 0.41
N CYS A 284 -5.82 -18.48 1.32
CA CYS A 284 -5.71 -19.49 2.37
C CYS A 284 -6.36 -19.04 3.68
N LEU A 285 -6.31 -17.75 3.97
CA LEU A 285 -6.77 -17.12 5.21
C LEU A 285 -7.81 -16.02 4.97
N PRO A 286 -8.86 -16.27 4.16
CA PRO A 286 -9.84 -15.23 3.91
C PRO A 286 -10.60 -14.89 5.18
N GLY A 287 -10.88 -13.60 5.37
CA GLY A 287 -11.70 -13.14 6.49
C GLY A 287 -13.16 -13.59 6.36
N PHE A 288 -13.94 -12.86 5.56
CA PHE A 288 -15.40 -13.06 5.45
C PHE A 288 -15.89 -13.40 4.04
N TRP A 289 -15.06 -14.08 3.24
CA TRP A 289 -15.44 -14.48 1.88
C TRP A 289 -14.77 -15.79 1.47
N ARG A 290 -15.19 -16.36 0.35
CA ARG A 290 -14.60 -17.59 -0.21
C ARG A 290 -14.23 -17.33 -1.67
N MET A 291 -13.05 -17.79 -2.07
CA MET A 291 -12.58 -17.68 -3.46
C MET A 291 -13.52 -18.39 -4.42
N THR A 292 -14.05 -19.55 -4.05
CA THR A 292 -14.98 -20.34 -4.86
C THR A 292 -16.20 -19.57 -5.33
N ASP A 293 -16.64 -18.59 -4.54
CA ASP A 293 -17.87 -17.85 -4.77
C ASP A 293 -17.63 -16.63 -5.67
N LYS A 294 -16.36 -16.28 -5.93
CA LYS A 294 -15.96 -15.03 -6.59
C LYS A 294 -15.03 -15.21 -7.79
N ILE A 295 -14.33 -16.35 -7.88
CA ILE A 295 -13.40 -16.64 -8.96
C ILE A 295 -14.12 -16.59 -10.31
N GLY A 296 -13.52 -15.91 -11.29
CA GLY A 296 -14.05 -15.70 -12.63
C GLY A 296 -15.00 -14.50 -12.78
N MET A 297 -15.34 -13.81 -11.69
CA MET A 297 -16.21 -12.63 -11.74
C MET A 297 -15.41 -11.34 -11.98
N PRO A 298 -16.02 -10.30 -12.57
CA PRO A 298 -15.40 -8.99 -12.68
C PRO A 298 -15.33 -8.27 -11.32
N LEU A 299 -14.43 -7.29 -11.23
CA LEU A 299 -14.11 -6.58 -10.00
C LEU A 299 -15.31 -5.92 -9.32
N ASP A 300 -16.27 -5.42 -10.09
CA ASP A 300 -17.47 -4.81 -9.55
C ASP A 300 -18.37 -5.86 -8.87
N ASP A 301 -18.56 -7.00 -9.53
CA ASP A 301 -19.49 -8.05 -9.10
C ASP A 301 -18.98 -8.78 -7.85
N ILE A 302 -17.66 -8.92 -7.67
CA ILE A 302 -17.08 -9.54 -6.46
C ILE A 302 -17.38 -8.75 -5.17
N HIS A 303 -17.71 -7.46 -5.29
CA HIS A 303 -18.04 -6.59 -4.16
C HIS A 303 -19.55 -6.50 -3.91
N ILE A 304 -20.36 -6.57 -4.97
CA ILE A 304 -21.83 -6.59 -4.88
C ILE A 304 -22.30 -7.91 -4.24
N THR A 305 -21.84 -9.04 -4.76
CA THR A 305 -22.19 -10.38 -4.27
C THR A 305 -21.69 -10.63 -2.84
N GLY A 306 -20.63 -9.95 -2.42
CA GLY A 306 -20.06 -10.04 -1.08
C GLY A 306 -20.85 -9.28 0.01
N HIS A 307 -21.95 -8.61 -0.33
CA HIS A 307 -22.73 -7.75 0.57
C HIS A 307 -21.86 -6.79 1.38
N VAL A 308 -20.86 -6.18 0.74
CA VAL A 308 -20.00 -5.21 1.41
C VAL A 308 -20.85 -3.99 1.80
N PRO A 309 -20.95 -3.64 3.10
CA PRO A 309 -21.83 -2.58 3.55
C PRO A 309 -21.52 -1.26 2.83
N GLN A 310 -22.55 -0.55 2.38
CA GLN A 310 -22.46 0.78 1.75
C GLN A 310 -21.78 0.83 0.35
N CYS A 311 -21.40 -0.30 -0.26
CA CYS A 311 -20.83 -0.32 -1.62
C CYS A 311 -21.80 0.18 -2.70
N GLU A 312 -23.08 -0.16 -2.60
CA GLU A 312 -24.11 0.25 -3.58
C GLU A 312 -24.49 1.73 -3.49
N CYS A 313 -24.33 2.34 -2.31
CA CYS A 313 -24.83 3.69 -2.01
C CYS A 313 -23.74 4.77 -2.13
N SER A 314 -22.48 4.37 -2.31
CA SER A 314 -21.34 5.27 -2.38
C SER A 314 -20.87 5.43 -3.83
N ARG A 315 -20.40 6.63 -4.16
CA ARG A 315 -19.70 7.01 -5.41
C ARG A 315 -18.39 6.22 -5.66
N PHE A 316 -18.18 5.15 -4.88
CA PHE A 316 -17.03 4.26 -4.84
C PHE A 316 -16.93 3.42 -6.12
N SER A 317 -18.02 2.81 -6.61
CA SER A 317 -18.00 1.93 -7.81
C SER A 317 -17.28 2.59 -9.01
N THR A 318 -17.56 3.87 -9.28
CA THR A 318 -16.91 4.61 -10.37
C THR A 318 -15.44 4.96 -10.06
N SER A 319 -15.07 5.13 -8.79
CA SER A 319 -13.72 5.49 -8.36
C SER A 319 -12.71 4.35 -8.52
N TRP A 320 -13.13 3.09 -8.38
CA TRP A 320 -12.26 1.93 -8.52
C TRP A 320 -11.81 1.73 -9.96
N ALA A 321 -12.76 1.70 -10.91
CA ALA A 321 -12.45 1.61 -12.34
C ALA A 321 -11.47 2.71 -12.79
N PHE A 322 -11.64 3.95 -12.30
CA PHE A 322 -10.74 5.07 -12.57
C PHE A 322 -9.35 4.93 -11.92
N PHE A 323 -9.26 4.32 -10.72
CA PHE A 323 -7.99 4.10 -10.02
C PHE A 323 -7.09 3.09 -10.77
N PHE A 324 -7.71 2.05 -11.34
CA PHE A 324 -7.01 0.99 -12.08
C PHE A 324 -6.63 1.40 -13.52
N LEU A 325 -7.37 2.32 -14.15
CA LEU A 325 -7.05 2.87 -15.47
C LEU A 325 -5.83 3.80 -15.50
N LEU A 326 -5.48 4.43 -14.37
CA LEU A 326 -4.45 5.47 -14.28
C LEU A 326 -3.05 4.96 -13.90
N SER A 327 -2.93 3.68 -13.53
CA SER A 327 -1.69 3.15 -12.94
C SER A 327 -1.28 1.83 -13.58
N GLY A 328 -0.56 1.92 -14.71
CA GLY A 328 0.01 0.75 -15.41
C GLY A 328 1.09 -0.02 -14.65
N LEU A 329 1.18 0.10 -13.31
CA LEU A 329 2.17 -0.55 -12.43
C LEU A 329 1.77 -0.57 -10.93
N ALA A 330 0.51 -0.32 -10.56
CA ALA A 330 0.15 -0.23 -9.13
C ALA A 330 -0.51 -1.49 -8.58
N VAL A 331 0.23 -2.16 -7.70
CA VAL A 331 -0.30 -3.11 -6.71
C VAL A 331 -1.13 -2.33 -5.70
N LEU A 332 -2.43 -2.58 -5.64
CA LEU A 332 -3.30 -1.98 -4.63
C LEU A 332 -3.35 -2.88 -3.40
N ARG A 333 -2.75 -2.45 -2.29
CA ARG A 333 -2.94 -3.10 -0.98
C ARG A 333 -4.16 -2.50 -0.28
N LEU A 334 -5.27 -3.24 -0.23
CA LEU A 334 -6.47 -2.84 0.51
C LEU A 334 -6.52 -3.59 1.85
N ARG A 335 -6.33 -2.89 2.98
CA ARG A 335 -6.37 -3.50 4.32
C ARG A 335 -7.77 -3.33 4.92
N LEU A 336 -8.59 -4.38 4.86
CA LEU A 336 -9.90 -4.42 5.52
C LEU A 336 -10.06 -5.69 6.36
N LEU A 337 -10.41 -5.49 7.64
CA LEU A 337 -11.02 -6.44 8.58
C LEU A 337 -10.31 -7.80 8.74
N GLN A 338 -9.55 -7.92 9.85
CA GLN A 338 -8.87 -9.14 10.36
C GLN A 338 -7.48 -9.36 9.70
N PRO A 339 -6.64 -10.38 10.06
CA PRO A 339 -5.22 -10.43 9.71
C PRO A 339 -4.97 -10.84 8.24
N VAL A 340 -5.72 -10.23 7.34
CA VAL A 340 -5.70 -10.45 5.91
C VAL A 340 -5.31 -9.12 5.33
N SER A 341 -4.07 -8.97 4.85
CA SER A 341 -3.84 -7.94 3.85
C SER A 341 -4.27 -8.52 2.51
N PHE A 342 -5.12 -7.78 1.81
CA PHE A 342 -5.37 -8.06 0.40
C PHE A 342 -4.28 -7.36 -0.38
N LEU A 343 -3.42 -8.15 -1.00
CA LEU A 343 -2.52 -7.65 -2.03
C LEU A 343 -3.20 -7.91 -3.37
N PHE A 344 -3.77 -6.87 -3.98
CA PHE A 344 -4.16 -6.94 -5.40
C PHE A 344 -2.88 -6.69 -6.20
N ASN A 345 -2.15 -7.76 -6.50
CA ASN A 345 -1.10 -7.69 -7.51
C ASN A 345 -1.78 -7.67 -8.88
N PHE A 346 -1.81 -6.49 -9.50
CA PHE A 346 -2.10 -6.35 -10.92
C PHE A 346 -0.83 -6.75 -11.63
N ILE A 347 -0.77 -8.03 -12.01
CA ILE A 347 0.22 -8.48 -12.96
C ILE A 347 -0.39 -8.34 -14.32
N MET A 348 0.36 -7.67 -15.18
CA MET A 348 0.02 -7.44 -16.57
C MET A 348 -0.45 -8.78 -17.16
N PRO A 349 -1.52 -8.80 -17.97
CA PRO A 349 -1.78 -10.01 -18.72
C PRO A 349 -0.51 -10.35 -19.53
N PRO A 350 -0.22 -11.64 -19.70
CA PRO A 350 0.90 -12.09 -20.50
C PRO A 350 0.98 -11.37 -21.84
N ILE A 351 2.21 -10.96 -22.13
CA ILE A 351 2.64 -10.35 -23.38
C ILE A 351 2.38 -11.36 -24.51
N SER A 352 1.34 -11.10 -25.30
CA SER A 352 0.95 -11.90 -26.48
C SER A 352 1.90 -11.72 -27.65
#